data_AF-A0A6J4PAT7-F1
#
_entry.id   AF-A0A6J4PAT7-F1
#
_cell.length_a   1.000
_cell.length_b   1.000
_cell.length_c   1.000
_cell.angle_alpha   90.00
_cell.angle_beta   90.00
_cell.angle_gamma   90.00
#
_symmetry.space_group_name_H-M   'P 1'
#
loop_
_entity.id
_entity.type
_entity.pdbx_description
1 polymer ?
#
loop_
_entity_poly.entity_id
_entity_poly.type
_entity_poly.pdbx_seq_one_letter_code
_entity_poly.pdbx_strand_id
1 'polypeptide(L)'
;MPIGRWVLREACLQTRRWNGRCPGDPPLTACVNLSARQFQGPGLARDVARILQEPGLNPRHLSLEVTESVLMEDAHSTIATLRGLKGLGVELAVNDFGTGYSSLSHLRRSPIDHLKIDRSFVEEFKGNAEAPRSCRG
;
A
#
# COMPACT_ATOMS: atom_id res chain seq x y z
N MET A 1 -7.56 3.30 -22.44
CA MET A 1 -6.92 3.63 -21.14
C MET A 1 -6.52 2.33 -20.47
N PRO A 2 -5.25 2.13 -20.04
CA PRO A 2 -4.90 0.97 -19.23
C PRO A 2 -5.72 0.99 -17.93
N ILE A 3 -6.35 -0.13 -17.58
CA ILE A 3 -7.34 -0.25 -16.49
C ILE A 3 -6.88 0.38 -15.17
N GLY A 4 -5.61 0.23 -14.80
CA GLY A 4 -5.07 0.74 -13.55
C GLY A 4 -5.07 2.27 -13.43
N ARG A 5 -4.86 3.02 -14.52
CA ARG A 5 -4.99 4.50 -14.49
C ARG A 5 -6.44 4.93 -14.26
N TRP A 6 -7.38 4.21 -14.85
CA TRP A 6 -8.80 4.46 -14.64
C TRP A 6 -9.22 4.18 -13.20
N VAL A 7 -8.80 3.04 -12.63
CA VAL A 7 -9.08 2.69 -11.22
C VAL A 7 -8.55 3.76 -10.27
N LEU A 8 -7.28 4.17 -10.43
CA LEU A 8 -6.69 5.22 -9.58
C LEU A 8 -7.47 6.53 -9.65
N ARG A 9 -7.87 6.94 -10.86
CA ARG A 9 -8.65 8.16 -11.07
C ARG A 9 -10.02 8.08 -10.43
N GLU A 10 -10.74 6.99 -10.61
CA GLU A 10 -12.08 6.82 -10.05
C GLU A 10 -12.03 6.75 -8.52
N ALA A 11 -11.04 6.06 -7.95
CA ALA A 11 -10.81 6.04 -6.51
C ALA A 11 -10.60 7.46 -5.96
N CYS A 12 -9.77 8.28 -6.63
CA CYS A 12 -9.54 9.65 -6.19
C CYS A 12 -10.80 10.52 -6.26
N LEU A 13 -11.56 10.41 -7.35
CA LEU A 13 -12.82 11.13 -7.54
C LEU A 13 -13.86 10.74 -6.49
N GLN A 14 -14.01 9.44 -6.25
CA GLN A 14 -15.00 8.92 -5.33
C GLN A 14 -14.67 9.29 -3.87
N THR A 15 -13.40 9.17 -3.45
CA THR A 15 -12.97 9.57 -2.11
C THR A 15 -13.20 11.05 -1.85
N ARG A 16 -12.87 11.93 -2.83
CA ARG A 16 -13.18 13.36 -2.69
C ARG A 16 -14.67 13.60 -2.52
N ARG A 17 -15.51 12.93 -3.32
CA ARG A 17 -16.97 13.06 -3.24
C ARG A 17 -17.50 12.62 -1.87
N TRP A 18 -17.01 11.52 -1.32
CA TRP A 18 -17.42 11.05 0.00
C TRP A 18 -16.98 12.02 1.10
N ASN A 19 -15.72 12.45 1.10
CA ASN A 19 -15.21 13.39 2.10
C ASN A 19 -15.94 14.75 2.06
N GLY A 20 -16.37 15.19 0.86
CA GLY A 20 -17.16 16.42 0.72
C GLY A 20 -18.63 16.30 1.18
N ARG A 21 -19.19 15.08 1.22
CA ARG A 21 -20.58 14.84 1.67
C ARG A 21 -20.69 14.70 3.18
N CYS A 22 -19.62 14.32 3.86
CA CYS A 22 -19.59 14.11 5.31
C CYS A 22 -18.50 14.96 5.98
N PRO A 23 -18.60 16.31 5.97
CA PRO A 23 -17.54 17.19 6.48
C PRO A 23 -17.32 17.10 8.01
N GLY A 24 -18.23 16.46 8.75
CA GLY A 24 -18.10 16.24 10.19
C GLY A 24 -17.43 14.92 10.57
N ASP A 25 -17.25 14.01 9.60
CA ASP A 25 -16.62 12.71 9.84
C ASP A 25 -15.11 12.79 9.57
N PRO A 26 -14.29 11.90 10.18
CA PRO A 26 -12.91 11.73 9.76
C PRO A 26 -12.83 11.45 8.25
N PRO A 27 -11.91 12.11 7.51
CA PRO A 27 -11.82 11.93 6.08
C PRO A 27 -11.41 10.49 5.72
N LEU A 28 -12.07 9.94 4.72
CA LEU A 28 -11.76 8.62 4.17
C LEU A 28 -10.47 8.67 3.34
N THR A 29 -9.73 7.57 3.39
CA THR A 29 -8.58 7.29 2.53
C THR A 29 -8.91 6.14 1.59
N ALA A 30 -8.70 6.32 0.28
CA ALA A 30 -8.80 5.21 -0.67
C ALA A 30 -7.49 4.43 -0.70
N CYS A 31 -7.57 3.11 -0.55
CA CYS A 31 -6.45 2.21 -0.79
C CYS A 31 -6.55 1.58 -2.18
N VAL A 32 -5.53 1.75 -3.02
CA VAL A 32 -5.49 1.22 -4.39
C VAL A 32 -4.28 0.33 -4.58
N ASN A 33 -4.52 -0.90 -5.01
CA ASN A 33 -3.48 -1.87 -5.32
C ASN A 33 -2.81 -1.56 -6.65
N LEU A 34 -1.47 -1.57 -6.65
CA LEU A 34 -0.63 -1.44 -7.83
C LEU A 34 -0.12 -2.82 -8.24
N SER A 35 -0.36 -3.19 -9.49
CA SER A 35 0.31 -4.37 -10.06
C SER A 35 1.82 -4.13 -10.20
N ALA A 36 2.63 -5.19 -10.14
CA ALA A 36 4.08 -5.12 -10.36
C ALA A 36 4.44 -4.38 -11.65
N ARG A 37 3.70 -4.66 -12.74
CA ARG A 37 3.90 -3.99 -14.04
C ARG A 37 3.66 -2.48 -13.99
N GLN A 38 2.67 -2.02 -13.22
CA GLN A 38 2.45 -0.59 -13.04
C GLN A 38 3.53 0.04 -12.17
N PHE A 39 3.96 -0.67 -11.13
CA PHE A 39 5.01 -0.21 -10.22
C PHE A 39 6.34 0.00 -10.95
N GLN A 40 6.73 -0.96 -11.79
CA GLN A 40 7.93 -0.90 -12.63
C GLN A 40 7.77 0.01 -13.87
N GLY A 41 6.58 0.57 -14.08
CA GLY A 41 6.29 1.44 -15.22
C GLY A 41 7.04 2.78 -15.12
N PRO A 42 7.73 3.22 -16.18
CA PRO A 42 8.42 4.51 -16.14
C PRO A 42 7.41 5.65 -15.95
N GLY A 43 7.73 6.56 -15.04
CA GLY A 43 6.92 7.76 -14.80
C GLY A 43 5.66 7.53 -13.95
N LEU A 44 5.54 6.43 -13.22
CA LEU A 44 4.42 6.17 -12.30
C LEU A 44 4.11 7.36 -11.38
N ALA A 45 5.13 7.93 -10.72
CA ALA A 45 4.92 9.08 -9.84
C ALA A 45 4.36 10.30 -10.58
N ARG A 46 4.79 10.54 -11.83
CA ARG A 46 4.23 11.60 -12.67
C ARG A 46 2.77 11.34 -13.02
N ASP A 47 2.42 10.08 -13.31
CA ASP A 47 1.04 9.70 -13.58
C ASP A 47 0.14 9.89 -12.35
N VAL A 48 0.60 9.45 -11.18
CA VAL A 48 -0.13 9.64 -9.91
C VAL A 48 -0.30 11.13 -9.61
N ALA A 49 0.74 11.94 -9.79
CA ALA A 49 0.66 13.40 -9.59
C ALA A 49 -0.44 14.04 -10.46
N ARG A 50 -0.50 13.68 -11.74
CA ARG A 50 -1.55 14.15 -12.65
C ARG A 50 -2.94 13.66 -12.23
N ILE A 51 -3.06 12.41 -11.83
CA ILE A 51 -4.31 11.82 -11.36
C ILE A 51 -4.81 12.45 -10.05
N LEU A 52 -3.92 12.94 -9.19
CA LEU A 52 -4.30 13.65 -7.96
C LEU A 52 -4.82 15.07 -8.25
N GLN A 53 -4.30 15.72 -9.30
CA GLN A 53 -4.67 17.08 -9.68
C GLN A 53 -6.08 17.19 -10.26
N GLU A 54 -6.49 16.30 -11.19
CA GLU A 54 -7.81 16.42 -11.83
C GLU A 54 -8.98 16.35 -10.82
N PRO A 55 -8.98 15.42 -9.84
CA PRO A 55 -9.96 15.37 -8.78
C PRO A 55 -9.70 16.43 -7.72
N GLY A 56 -8.49 16.94 -7.53
CA GLY A 56 -8.16 17.83 -6.41
C GLY A 56 -8.29 17.13 -5.05
N LEU A 57 -7.96 15.84 -4.98
CA LEU A 57 -7.92 15.10 -3.73
C LEU A 57 -6.65 15.47 -2.96
N ASN A 58 -6.75 15.69 -1.63
CA ASN A 58 -5.55 15.81 -0.80
C ASN A 58 -4.77 14.48 -0.87
N PRO A 59 -3.49 14.48 -1.29
CA PRO A 59 -2.72 13.25 -1.49
C PRO A 59 -2.72 12.28 -0.30
N ARG A 60 -2.83 12.80 0.94
CA ARG A 60 -2.90 11.98 2.16
C ARG A 60 -4.13 11.06 2.23
N HIS A 61 -5.15 11.30 1.40
CA HIS A 61 -6.35 10.47 1.30
C HIS A 61 -6.28 9.44 0.16
N LEU A 62 -5.10 9.24 -0.41
CA LEU A 62 -4.78 8.14 -1.30
C LEU A 62 -3.65 7.32 -0.70
N SER A 63 -3.90 6.02 -0.53
CA SER A 63 -2.90 5.02 -0.17
C SER A 63 -2.65 4.10 -1.35
N LEU A 64 -1.39 3.92 -1.72
CA LEU A 64 -0.97 3.00 -2.78
C LEU A 64 -0.38 1.74 -2.17
N GLU A 65 -0.95 0.60 -2.55
CA GLU A 65 -0.58 -0.71 -2.04
C GLU A 65 0.29 -1.45 -3.06
N VAL A 66 1.42 -1.99 -2.59
CA VAL A 66 2.29 -2.91 -3.34
C VAL A 66 2.41 -4.23 -2.58
N THR A 67 2.58 -5.33 -3.29
CA THR A 67 2.79 -6.63 -2.63
C THR A 67 4.20 -6.74 -2.05
N GLU A 68 4.37 -7.65 -1.09
CA GLU A 68 5.69 -8.00 -0.54
C GLU A 68 6.71 -8.32 -1.65
N SER A 69 6.32 -9.10 -2.66
CA SER A 69 7.20 -9.48 -3.76
C SER A 69 7.74 -8.28 -4.54
N VAL A 70 6.88 -7.28 -4.82
CA VAL A 70 7.30 -6.04 -5.49
C VAL A 70 8.30 -5.26 -4.65
N LEU A 71 8.14 -5.26 -3.33
CA LEU A 71 9.08 -4.60 -2.42
C LEU A 71 10.46 -5.28 -2.42
N MET A 72 10.50 -6.59 -2.64
CA MET A 72 11.74 -7.39 -2.64
C MET A 72 12.45 -7.38 -4.00
N GLU A 73 11.78 -7.02 -5.08
CA GLU A 73 12.39 -6.85 -6.40
C GLU A 73 13.26 -5.59 -6.47
N ASP A 74 14.48 -5.72 -7.01
CA ASP A 74 15.47 -4.64 -7.26
C ASP A 74 15.37 -3.46 -6.27
N ALA A 75 15.91 -3.68 -5.06
CA ALA A 75 15.73 -2.78 -3.93
C ALA A 75 16.08 -1.30 -4.23
N HIS A 76 17.01 -1.01 -5.13
CA HIS A 76 17.39 0.37 -5.45
C HIS A 76 16.33 1.10 -6.29
N SER A 77 15.85 0.49 -7.36
CA SER A 77 14.82 1.10 -8.21
C SER A 77 13.48 1.19 -7.49
N THR A 78 13.13 0.16 -6.71
CA THR A 78 11.94 0.13 -5.88
C THR A 78 11.93 1.25 -4.84
N ILE A 79 13.02 1.43 -4.10
CA ILE A 79 13.13 2.53 -3.11
C ILE A 79 13.02 3.90 -3.79
N ALA A 80 13.62 4.08 -4.98
CA ALA A 80 13.52 5.34 -5.71
C ALA A 80 12.07 5.65 -6.13
N THR A 81 11.34 4.66 -6.65
CA THR A 81 9.92 4.80 -7.00
C THR A 81 9.06 5.12 -5.78
N LEU A 82 9.25 4.39 -4.67
CA LEU A 82 8.52 4.65 -3.42
C LEU A 82 8.79 6.07 -2.89
N ARG A 83 10.04 6.54 -2.92
CA ARG A 83 10.37 7.93 -2.52
C ARG A 83 9.72 8.95 -3.45
N GLY A 84 9.69 8.68 -4.76
CA GLY A 84 9.01 9.53 -5.73
C GLY A 84 7.52 9.65 -5.45
N LEU A 85 6.85 8.54 -5.14
CA LEU A 85 5.45 8.53 -4.71
C LEU A 85 5.27 9.26 -3.38
N LYS A 86 6.14 8.98 -2.39
CA LYS A 86 6.06 9.63 -1.08
C LYS A 86 6.23 11.14 -1.15
N GLY A 87 7.06 11.63 -2.07
CA GLY A 87 7.22 13.06 -2.36
C GLY A 87 5.95 13.75 -2.84
N LEU A 88 4.94 13.01 -3.33
CA LEU A 88 3.62 13.55 -3.67
C LEU A 88 2.72 13.73 -2.44
N GLY A 89 3.09 13.15 -1.30
CA GLY A 89 2.29 13.18 -0.08
C GLY A 89 1.24 12.07 0.03
N VAL A 90 1.29 11.05 -0.84
CA VAL A 90 0.44 9.86 -0.70
C VAL A 90 0.89 8.97 0.46
N GLU A 91 -0.02 8.13 0.93
CA GLU A 91 0.33 7.01 1.81
C GLU A 91 0.81 5.81 0.99
N LEU A 92 1.71 5.04 1.57
CA LEU A 92 2.29 3.84 0.97
C LEU A 92 2.08 2.66 1.91
N ALA A 93 1.57 1.56 1.37
CA ALA A 93 1.26 0.37 2.12
C ALA A 93 1.84 -0.87 1.44
N VAL A 94 2.26 -1.83 2.25
CA VAL A 94 2.68 -3.16 1.79
C VAL A 94 1.58 -4.16 2.10
N ASN A 95 1.13 -4.88 1.08
CA ASN A 95 0.14 -5.94 1.18
C ASN A 95 0.78 -7.33 1.19
N ASP A 96 0.03 -8.30 1.71
CA ASP A 96 0.38 -9.73 1.73
C ASP A 96 1.70 -10.04 2.48
N PHE A 97 2.04 -9.22 3.48
CA PHE A 97 3.27 -9.43 4.25
C PHE A 97 3.19 -10.70 5.07
N GLY A 98 4.25 -11.51 5.03
CA GLY A 98 4.34 -12.79 5.74
C GLY A 98 3.95 -13.99 4.89
N THR A 99 3.73 -13.80 3.58
CA THR A 99 3.47 -14.89 2.62
C THR A 99 4.74 -15.42 1.95
N GLY A 100 5.92 -14.84 2.24
CA GLY A 100 7.18 -15.23 1.58
C GLY A 100 8.47 -14.57 2.10
N TYR A 101 9.23 -13.94 1.19
CA TYR A 101 10.64 -13.47 1.28
C TYR A 101 10.95 -12.36 2.33
N SER A 102 10.36 -12.45 3.52
CA SER A 102 10.35 -11.37 4.50
C SER A 102 11.74 -11.07 5.06
N SER A 103 12.38 -10.02 4.55
CA SER A 103 13.52 -9.40 5.22
C SER A 103 13.06 -8.06 5.81
N LEU A 104 12.87 -8.04 7.14
CA LEU A 104 12.61 -6.81 7.91
C LEU A 104 13.63 -5.69 7.61
N SER A 105 14.83 -6.07 7.15
CA SER A 105 15.89 -5.16 6.70
C SER A 105 15.49 -4.28 5.51
N HIS A 106 14.70 -4.79 4.56
CA HIS A 106 14.18 -3.99 3.43
C HIS A 106 13.06 -3.06 3.88
N LEU A 107 12.21 -3.55 4.77
CA LEU A 107 11.12 -2.76 5.34
C LEU A 107 11.65 -1.54 6.12
N ARG A 108 12.72 -1.71 6.90
CA ARG A 108 13.39 -0.62 7.65
C ARG A 108 13.89 0.53 6.77
N ARG A 109 14.20 0.27 5.49
CA ARG A 109 14.73 1.28 4.55
C ARG A 109 13.68 1.85 3.61
N SER A 110 12.49 1.24 3.57
CA SER A 110 11.42 1.60 2.64
C SER A 110 10.54 2.69 3.24
N PRO A 111 10.15 3.73 2.48
CA PRO A 111 9.33 4.83 2.99
C PRO A 111 7.85 4.44 3.02
N ILE A 112 7.50 3.36 3.72
CA ILE A 112 6.12 2.87 3.85
C ILE A 112 5.47 3.37 5.14
N ASP A 113 4.16 3.59 5.11
CA ASP A 113 3.37 4.04 6.26
C ASP A 113 2.67 2.87 6.94
N HIS A 114 2.19 1.91 6.15
CA HIS A 114 1.37 0.81 6.63
C HIS A 114 1.91 -0.54 6.19
N LEU A 115 1.83 -1.52 7.08
CA LEU A 115 2.15 -2.92 6.81
C LEU A 115 0.89 -3.75 7.04
N LYS A 116 0.38 -4.39 5.99
CA LYS A 116 -0.77 -5.30 6.07
C LYS A 116 -0.26 -6.74 6.17
N ILE A 117 -0.53 -7.37 7.31
CA ILE A 117 -0.22 -8.78 7.55
C ILE A 117 -1.24 -9.63 6.80
N ASP A 118 -0.76 -10.62 6.04
CA ASP A 118 -1.64 -11.52 5.32
C ASP A 118 -2.51 -12.35 6.28
N ARG A 119 -3.73 -12.67 5.84
CA ARG A 119 -4.68 -13.42 6.64
C ARG A 119 -4.18 -14.83 6.95
N SER A 120 -3.49 -15.50 6.02
CA SER A 120 -2.97 -16.85 6.25
C SER A 120 -1.99 -16.89 7.43
N PHE A 121 -1.13 -15.88 7.55
CA PHE A 121 -0.21 -15.72 8.68
C PHE A 121 -0.95 -15.60 10.03
N VAL A 122 -2.05 -14.84 10.07
CA VAL A 122 -2.88 -14.70 11.27
C VAL A 122 -3.62 -16.00 11.60
N GLU A 123 -4.05 -16.75 10.59
CA GLU A 123 -4.73 -18.04 10.76
C GLU A 123 -3.77 -19.13 11.26
N GLU A 124 -2.53 -19.18 10.76
CA GLU A 124 -1.48 -20.06 11.28
C GLU A 124 -1.18 -19.77 12.76
N PHE A 125 -1.14 -18.50 13.15
CA PHE A 125 -0.90 -18.11 14.54
C PHE A 125 -2.02 -18.57 15.50
N LYS A 126 -3.27 -18.63 15.01
CA LYS A 126 -4.41 -19.15 15.77
C LYS A 126 -4.42 -20.67 15.85
N GLY A 127 -3.88 -21.35 14.83
CA GLY A 127 -3.75 -22.81 14.80
C GLY A 127 -2.58 -23.36 15.63
N ASN A 128 -1.56 -22.54 15.89
CA ASN A 128 -0.32 -22.94 16.56
C ASN A 128 -0.23 -22.49 18.03
N ALA A 129 -1.35 -22.25 18.69
CA ALA A 129 -1.39 -22.20 20.15
C ALA A 129 -1.15 -23.62 20.69
N GLU A 130 0.12 -24.06 20.70
CA GLU A 130 0.54 -25.22 21.48
C GLU A 130 0.07 -24.97 22.92
N ALA A 131 -0.89 -25.78 23.36
CA ALA A 131 -1.25 -25.85 24.77
C ALA A 131 0.04 -26.04 25.57
N PRO A 132 0.26 -25.29 26.67
CA PRO A 132 1.48 -25.41 27.45
C PRO A 132 1.63 -26.88 27.86
N ARG A 133 2.71 -27.52 27.39
CA ARG A 133 3.08 -28.87 27.85
C ARG A 133 3.25 -28.77 29.35
N SER A 134 2.30 -29.36 30.07
CA SER A 134 2.34 -29.55 31.52
C SER A 134 3.72 -30.07 31.90
N CYS A 135 4.51 -29.23 32.59
CA CYS A 135 5.65 -29.69 33.34
C CYS A 135 5.12 -30.59 34.46
N ARG A 136 5.15 -31.91 34.25
CA ARG A 136 5.04 -32.88 35.34
C ARG A 136 6.42 -32.97 35.99
N GLY A 137 6.54 -32.38 37.17
CA GLY A 137 7.49 -32.81 38.20
C GLY A 137 6.86 -33.90 39.05
#